data_AF-A0A1V4XQC7-F1
#
_entry.id   AF-A0A1V4XQC7-F1
#
_cell.length_a   1.000
_cell.length_b   1.000
_cell.length_c   1.000
_cell.angle_alpha   90.00
_cell.angle_beta   90.00
_cell.angle_gamma   90.00
#
_symmetry.space_group_name_H-M   'P 1'
#
loop_
_entity.id
_entity.type
_entity.pdbx_description
1 polymer ?
#
loop_
_entity_poly.entity_id
_entity_poly.type
_entity_poly.pdbx_seq_one_letter_code
_entity_poly.pdbx_strand_id
1 'polypeptide(L)'
;MAEKSILKINSEDAYFEKHYRKQMEEVRAAAQQEANETYKNEHKNHCFRCGTHSLVEVQQGDVHIDICINEGCGAIHLDPGELEKILEGEGGLFGKIKSSVFSVFK
;
A
#
# COMPACT_ATOMS: atom_id res chain seq x y z
N MET A 1 5.34 -12.86 -56.57
CA MET A 1 3.93 -12.86 -56.14
C MET A 1 3.89 -13.66 -54.86
N ALA A 2 3.57 -13.05 -53.71
CA ALA A 2 3.60 -13.75 -52.42
C ALA A 2 2.33 -14.58 -52.24
N GLU A 3 2.49 -15.90 -52.23
CA GLU A 3 1.42 -16.87 -52.02
C GLU A 3 0.92 -16.79 -50.58
N LYS A 4 -0.34 -16.35 -50.38
CA LYS A 4 -0.98 -16.36 -49.07
C LYS A 4 -1.40 -17.79 -48.74
N SER A 5 -0.71 -18.44 -47.81
CA SER A 5 -1.16 -19.70 -47.22
C SER A 5 -2.29 -19.44 -46.22
N ILE A 6 -3.41 -20.14 -46.37
CA ILE A 6 -4.55 -20.09 -45.44
C ILE A 6 -4.34 -21.21 -44.42
N LEU A 7 -3.95 -20.85 -43.20
CA LEU A 7 -3.85 -21.78 -42.07
C LEU A 7 -5.25 -22.15 -41.59
N LYS A 8 -5.62 -23.44 -41.67
CA LYS A 8 -6.83 -23.96 -41.03
C LYS A 8 -6.51 -24.26 -39.57
N ILE A 9 -7.06 -23.46 -38.66
CA ILE A 9 -6.95 -23.68 -37.22
C ILE A 9 -7.88 -24.85 -36.86
N ASN A 10 -7.34 -25.93 -36.30
CA ASN A 10 -8.15 -27.07 -35.86
C ASN A 10 -8.83 -26.75 -34.51
N SER A 11 -9.89 -27.48 -34.18
CA SER A 11 -10.65 -27.26 -32.93
C SER A 11 -9.81 -27.52 -31.67
N GLU A 12 -8.85 -28.45 -31.72
CA GLU A 12 -7.89 -28.66 -30.63
C GLU A 12 -6.93 -27.49 -30.46
N ASP A 13 -6.37 -26.96 -31.57
CA ASP A 13 -5.43 -25.85 -31.51
C ASP A 13 -6.07 -24.62 -30.84
N ALA A 14 -7.32 -24.31 -31.21
CA ALA A 14 -8.09 -23.23 -30.59
C ALA A 14 -8.41 -23.49 -29.10
N TYR A 15 -8.63 -24.76 -28.73
CA TYR A 15 -8.86 -25.16 -27.34
C TYR A 15 -7.60 -24.94 -26.50
N PHE A 16 -6.45 -25.40 -26.99
CA PHE A 16 -5.16 -25.24 -26.29
C PHE A 16 -4.75 -23.77 -26.22
N GLU A 17 -4.91 -22.98 -27.28
CA GLU A 17 -4.62 -21.55 -27.26
C GLU A 17 -5.43 -20.82 -26.17
N LYS A 18 -6.73 -21.10 -26.07
CA LYS A 18 -7.59 -20.54 -25.02
C LYS A 18 -7.13 -20.97 -23.63
N HIS A 19 -6.77 -22.24 -23.46
CA HIS A 19 -6.30 -22.78 -22.19
C HIS A 19 -4.96 -22.15 -21.76
N TYR A 20 -3.99 -22.07 -22.68
CA TYR A 20 -2.70 -21.43 -22.43
C TYR A 20 -2.84 -19.94 -22.13
N ARG A 21 -3.74 -19.23 -22.82
CA ARG A 21 -4.02 -17.82 -22.51
C ARG A 21 -4.52 -17.66 -21.07
N LYS A 22 -5.46 -18.50 -20.64
CA LYS A 22 -5.97 -18.47 -19.28
C LYS A 22 -4.87 -18.77 -18.25
N GLN A 23 -4.04 -19.79 -18.49
CA GLN A 23 -2.90 -20.10 -17.63
C GLN A 23 -1.90 -18.93 -17.55
N MET A 24 -1.60 -18.28 -18.68
CA MET A 24 -0.72 -17.11 -18.70
C MET A 24 -1.31 -15.92 -17.92
N GLU A 25 -2.62 -15.70 -18.01
CA GLU A 25 -3.32 -14.68 -17.22
C GLU A 25 -3.24 -14.98 -15.72
N GLU A 26 -3.46 -16.23 -15.32
CA GLU A 26 -3.36 -16.67 -13.92
C GLU A 26 -1.93 -16.51 -13.39
N VAL A 27 -0.91 -16.94 -14.14
CA VAL A 27 0.50 -16.79 -13.75
C VAL A 27 0.89 -15.32 -13.63
N ARG A 28 0.44 -14.45 -14.56
CA ARG A 28 0.71 -13.01 -14.48
C ARG A 28 0.04 -12.37 -13.28
N ALA A 29 -1.20 -12.73 -12.99
CA ALA A 29 -1.94 -12.23 -11.84
C ALA A 29 -1.25 -12.64 -10.53
N ALA A 30 -0.82 -13.90 -10.42
CA ALA A 30 -0.09 -14.40 -9.26
C ALA A 30 1.26 -13.66 -9.07
N ALA A 31 2.04 -13.51 -10.15
CA ALA A 31 3.31 -12.78 -10.10
C ALA A 31 3.12 -11.30 -9.70
N GLN A 32 2.05 -10.65 -10.17
CA GLN A 32 1.73 -9.28 -9.78
C GLN A 32 1.32 -9.18 -8.30
N GLN A 33 0.56 -10.15 -7.79
CA GLN A 33 0.19 -10.20 -6.37
C GLN A 33 1.43 -10.36 -5.50
N GLU A 34 2.32 -11.31 -5.82
CA GLU A 34 3.56 -11.54 -5.09
C GLU A 34 4.48 -10.31 -5.09
N ALA A 35 4.63 -9.63 -6.24
CA ALA A 35 5.41 -8.41 -6.34
C ALA A 35 4.83 -7.28 -5.48
N ASN A 36 3.50 -7.11 -5.49
CA ASN A 36 2.82 -6.11 -4.67
C ASN A 36 2.93 -6.40 -3.17
N GLU A 37 2.82 -7.66 -2.76
CA GLU A 37 2.98 -8.08 -1.37
C GLU A 37 4.41 -7.86 -0.88
N THR A 38 5.40 -8.22 -1.70
CA THR A 38 6.82 -7.98 -1.40
C THR A 38 7.09 -6.49 -1.23
N TYR A 39 6.63 -5.65 -2.17
CA TYR A 39 6.78 -4.20 -2.09
C TYR A 39 6.12 -3.61 -0.82
N LYS A 40 4.90 -4.03 -0.49
CA LYS A 40 4.21 -3.60 0.74
C LYS A 40 4.98 -3.97 1.99
N ASN A 41 5.53 -5.18 2.05
CA ASN A 41 6.29 -5.66 3.20
C ASN A 41 7.63 -4.91 3.35
N GLU A 42 8.34 -4.66 2.24
CA GLU A 42 9.58 -3.89 2.24
C GLU A 42 9.40 -2.46 2.75
N HIS A 43 8.28 -1.81 2.39
CA HIS A 43 8.01 -0.42 2.74
C HIS A 43 7.17 -0.27 4.01
N LYS A 44 6.88 -1.38 4.70
CA LYS A 44 6.14 -1.34 5.96
C LYS A 44 6.90 -0.50 6.99
N ASN A 45 6.18 0.34 7.74
CA ASN A 45 6.70 1.26 8.77
C ASN A 45 7.80 2.24 8.31
N HIS A 46 7.95 2.46 6.99
CA HIS A 46 8.84 3.49 6.47
C HIS A 46 8.15 4.85 6.49
N CYS A 47 8.83 5.85 7.05
CA CYS A 47 8.31 7.22 7.06
C CYS A 47 8.31 7.79 5.63
N PHE A 48 7.18 8.34 5.17
CA PHE A 48 7.05 8.92 3.83
C PHE A 48 7.87 10.20 3.67
N ARG A 49 8.19 10.86 4.80
CA ARG A 49 8.97 12.09 4.81
C ARG A 49 10.47 11.83 4.72
N CYS A 50 11.00 10.95 5.57
CA CYS A 50 12.46 10.74 5.67
C CYS A 50 12.95 9.39 5.16
N GLY A 51 12.05 8.47 4.80
CA GLY A 51 12.37 7.17 4.23
C GLY A 51 13.00 6.17 5.20
N THR A 52 13.15 6.48 6.50
CA THR A 52 13.68 5.54 7.48
C THR A 52 12.58 4.67 8.08
N HIS A 53 12.92 3.44 8.46
CA HIS A 53 12.05 2.52 9.19
C HIS A 53 11.93 2.97 10.66
N SER A 54 11.15 4.02 10.88
CA SER A 54 11.06 4.76 12.14
C SER A 54 9.63 5.15 12.51
N LEU A 55 8.61 4.58 11.85
CA LEU A 55 7.22 4.78 12.25
C LEU A 55 6.89 3.88 13.45
N VAL A 56 6.23 4.47 14.45
CA VAL A 56 5.66 3.78 15.61
C VAL A 56 4.19 4.15 15.74
N GLU A 57 3.36 3.17 16.05
CA GLU A 57 1.93 3.36 16.28
C GLU A 57 1.69 3.80 17.73
N VAL A 58 0.98 4.90 17.92
CA VAL A 58 0.61 5.45 19.23
C VAL A 58 -0.91 5.47 19.34
N GLN A 59 -1.45 4.75 20.32
CA GLN A 59 -2.88 4.76 20.61
C GLN A 59 -3.23 5.90 21.57
N GLN A 60 -4.13 6.79 21.15
CA GLN A 60 -4.67 7.85 21.99
C GLN A 60 -6.21 7.79 21.99
N GLY A 61 -6.76 7.07 22.96
CA GLY A 61 -8.21 6.80 23.03
C GLY A 61 -8.63 5.78 21.95
N ASP A 62 -9.60 6.17 21.11
CA ASP A 62 -10.14 5.33 20.02
C ASP A 62 -9.46 5.55 18.67
N VAL A 63 -8.36 6.31 18.67
CA VAL A 63 -7.57 6.68 17.49
C VAL A 63 -6.17 6.10 17.63
N HIS A 64 -5.71 5.42 16.58
CA HIS A 64 -4.33 4.99 16.41
C HIS A 64 -3.65 6.05 15.52
N ILE A 65 -2.37 6.34 15.74
CA ILE A 65 -1.65 7.36 14.97
C ILE A 65 -0.23 6.87 14.75
N ASP A 66 0.25 6.92 13.52
CA ASP A 66 1.62 6.58 13.17
C ASP A 66 2.54 7.80 13.26
N ILE A 67 3.63 7.68 14.03
CA ILE A 67 4.56 8.78 14.30
C ILE A 67 5.99 8.36 13.98
N CYS A 68 6.71 9.19 13.23
CA CYS A 68 8.11 8.98 12.91
C CYS A 68 9.02 9.44 14.05
N ILE A 69 9.72 8.52 14.71
CA ILE A 69 10.64 8.80 15.83
C ILE A 69 12.05 9.24 15.39
N ASN A 70 12.30 9.35 14.08
CA ASN A 70 13.60 9.78 13.60
C ASN A 70 13.89 11.23 13.98
N GLU A 71 15.09 11.48 14.51
CA GLU A 71 15.53 12.81 14.91
C GLU A 71 15.47 13.78 13.71
N GLY A 72 14.77 14.90 13.87
CA GLY A 72 14.56 15.90 12.82
C GLY A 72 13.43 15.61 11.83
N CYS A 73 12.76 14.45 11.88
CA CYS A 73 11.60 14.15 11.05
C CYS A 73 10.28 14.44 11.76
N GLY A 74 9.95 13.70 12.83
CA GLY A 74 8.71 13.88 13.60
C GLY A 74 7.41 13.87 12.80
N ALA A 75 7.40 13.25 11.61
CA ALA A 75 6.22 13.20 10.76
C ALA A 75 5.10 12.39 11.41
N ILE A 76 3.87 12.90 11.33
CA ILE A 76 2.67 12.22 11.78
C ILE A 76 1.92 11.76 10.53
N HIS A 77 1.62 10.47 10.47
CA HIS A 77 0.84 9.85 9.42
C HIS A 77 -0.55 9.55 10.01
N LEU A 78 -1.57 10.06 9.32
CA LEU A 78 -2.97 9.89 9.71
C LEU A 78 -3.71 9.25 8.54
N ASP A 79 -4.38 8.14 8.79
CA ASP A 79 -5.27 7.53 7.82
C ASP A 79 -6.61 8.30 7.77
N PRO A 80 -7.35 8.24 6.65
CA PRO A 80 -8.60 8.98 6.49
C PRO A 80 -9.61 8.76 7.63
N GLY A 81 -9.75 7.52 8.13
CA GLY A 81 -10.65 7.20 9.24
C GLY A 81 -10.15 7.65 10.62
N GLU A 82 -8.85 7.88 10.78
CA GLU A 82 -8.28 8.46 12.01
C GLU A 82 -8.53 9.96 12.05
N LEU A 83 -8.36 10.62 10.91
CA LEU A 83 -8.63 12.04 10.76
C LEU A 83 -10.11 12.36 11.02
N GLU A 84 -11.04 11.58 10.49
CA GLU A 84 -12.48 11.75 10.73
C GLU A 84 -12.82 11.67 12.23
N LYS A 85 -12.29 10.68 12.96
CA LYS A 85 -12.50 10.56 14.42
C LYS A 85 -11.89 11.72 15.21
N ILE A 86 -10.76 12.25 14.76
CA ILE A 86 -10.14 13.42 15.38
C ILE A 86 -11.00 14.67 15.14
N LEU A 87 -11.48 14.87 13.92
CA LEU A 87 -12.31 16.00 13.50
C LEU A 87 -13.71 15.99 14.16
N GLU A 88 -14.32 14.82 14.33
CA GLU A 88 -15.59 14.66 15.06
C GLU A 88 -15.47 15.04 16.54
N GLY A 89 -14.26 14.94 17.12
CA GLY A 89 -13.93 15.37 18.48
C GLY A 89 -13.49 16.83 18.62
N GLU A 90 -13.49 17.64 17.54
CA GLU A 90 -12.92 18.99 17.53
C GLU A 90 -13.77 20.04 18.27
N GLY A 91 -13.45 20.19 19.55
CA GLY A 91 -13.38 21.50 20.20
C GLY A 91 -12.01 21.80 20.84
N GLY A 92 -11.12 20.81 20.99
CA GLY A 92 -9.85 21.04 21.71
C GLY A 92 -8.84 19.89 21.74
N LEU A 93 -9.06 18.79 21.02
CA LEU A 93 -8.16 17.63 21.04
C LEU A 93 -6.93 17.79 20.11
N PHE A 94 -7.07 18.48 18.97
CA PHE A 94 -5.96 18.72 18.03
C PHE A 94 -4.77 19.46 18.66
N GLY A 95 -5.05 20.39 19.58
CA GLY A 95 -4.02 21.09 20.36
C GLY A 95 -3.32 20.18 21.38
N LYS A 96 -4.06 19.23 21.98
CA LYS A 96 -3.52 18.26 22.93
C LYS A 96 -2.66 17.20 22.25
N ILE A 97 -3.10 16.68 21.10
CA ILE A 97 -2.34 15.72 20.29
C ILE A 97 -1.00 16.35 19.87
N LYS A 98 -1.02 17.60 19.36
CA LYS A 98 0.23 18.35 19.11
C LYS A 98 1.10 18.40 20.35
N SER A 99 0.57 18.83 21.50
CA SER A 99 1.39 18.98 22.71
C SER A 99 1.96 17.66 23.25
N SER A 100 1.19 16.57 23.20
CA SER A 100 1.61 15.25 23.69
C SER A 100 2.59 14.60 22.73
N VAL A 101 2.36 14.68 21.42
CA VAL A 101 3.28 14.17 20.41
C VAL A 101 4.59 14.95 20.40
N PHE A 102 4.54 16.29 20.46
CA PHE A 102 5.76 17.10 20.55
C PHE A 102 6.53 16.92 21.87
N SER A 103 5.88 16.46 22.95
CA SER A 103 6.56 16.14 24.21
C SER A 103 7.43 14.88 24.15
N VAL A 104 7.16 13.98 23.20
CA VAL A 104 7.98 12.77 22.95
C VAL A 104 9.27 13.13 22.21
N PHE A 105 9.32 14.26 21.49
CA PHE A 105 10.50 14.76 20.77
C PHE A 105 11.38 15.72 21.59
N LYS A 106 11.37 15.62 22.93
CA LYS A 106 12.17 16.47 23.82
C LYS A 106 13.50 15.83 24.21
#